data_AF-C7H7Y6-F1
#
_entry.id   AF-C7H7Y6-F1
#
_cell.length_a   1.000
_cell.length_b   1.000
_cell.length_c   1.000
_cell.angle_alpha   90.00
_cell.angle_beta   90.00
_cell.angle_gamma   90.00
#
_symmetry.space_group_name_H-M   'P 1'
#
loop_
_entity.id
_entity.type
_entity.pdbx_description
1 polymer ?
#
loop_
_entity_poly.entity_id
_entity_poly.type
_entity_poly.pdbx_seq_one_letter_code
_entity_poly.pdbx_strand_id
1 'polypeptide(L)' 'SVCCKWFRWSVLPLDGTLEAEIFRDRDLKRCAVCGGVFVPKSNRAKYCPGCAARVHRRQKTESERKRRSAVDS' A
#
# COMPACT_ATOMS: atom_id res chain seq x y z
N SER A 1 7.61 -7.18 -18.54
CA SER A 1 6.90 -6.72 -17.32
C SER A 1 6.47 -7.91 -16.49
N VAL A 2 6.61 -7.86 -15.15
CA VAL A 2 6.20 -8.94 -14.21
C VAL A 2 4.68 -9.23 -14.21
N CYS A 3 3.89 -8.35 -14.84
CA CYS A 3 2.46 -8.57 -15.06
C CYS A 3 2.14 -9.38 -16.33
N CYS A 4 3.15 -9.80 -17.10
CA CYS A 4 2.96 -10.63 -18.28
C CYS A 4 2.59 -12.07 -17.87
N LYS A 5 1.55 -12.63 -18.51
CA LYS A 5 1.07 -13.99 -18.24
C LYS A 5 2.17 -15.03 -18.47
N TRP A 6 2.84 -15.00 -19.63
CA TRP A 6 3.93 -15.95 -19.91
C TRP A 6 5.04 -15.91 -18.85
N PHE A 7 5.50 -14.71 -18.48
CA PHE A 7 6.56 -14.57 -17.47
C PHE A 7 6.14 -15.19 -16.13
N ARG A 8 4.89 -14.99 -15.71
CA ARG A 8 4.38 -15.47 -14.42
C ARG A 8 4.18 -16.99 -14.36
N TRP A 9 3.83 -17.62 -15.47
CA TRP A 9 3.50 -19.05 -15.52
C TRP A 9 4.62 -19.93 -16.08
N SER A 10 5.58 -19.35 -16.81
CA SER A 10 6.64 -20.10 -17.47
C SER A 10 8.02 -19.82 -16.90
N VAL A 11 8.27 -18.62 -16.33
CA VAL A 11 9.60 -18.25 -15.81
C VAL A 11 9.66 -18.38 -14.29
N LEU A 12 8.72 -17.79 -13.56
CA LEU A 12 8.76 -17.81 -12.08
C LEU A 12 8.72 -19.23 -11.47
N PRO A 13 7.92 -20.20 -11.98
CA PRO A 13 7.90 -21.55 -11.39
C PRO A 13 9.21 -22.33 -11.56
N LEU A 14 10.07 -21.92 -12.51
CA LEU A 14 11.36 -22.55 -12.76
C LEU A 14 12.48 -21.95 -11.89
N ASP A 15 12.25 -20.78 -11.30
CA ASP A 15 13.25 -20.07 -10.50
C ASP A 15 12.59 -19.36 -9.31
N GLY A 16 12.46 -20.10 -8.21
CA GLY A 16 11.94 -19.57 -6.95
C GLY A 16 12.86 -18.52 -6.30
N THR A 17 14.14 -18.48 -6.68
CA THR A 17 15.08 -17.45 -6.20
C THR A 17 14.73 -16.12 -6.83
N LEU A 18 14.54 -16.11 -8.16
CA LEU A 18 14.09 -14.95 -8.92
C LEU A 18 12.71 -14.47 -8.45
N GLU A 19 11.78 -15.39 -8.18
CA GLU A 19 10.48 -15.05 -7.61
C GLU A 19 10.64 -14.35 -6.24
N ALA A 20 11.40 -14.94 -5.33
CA ALA A 20 11.65 -14.37 -4.01
C ALA A 20 12.40 -13.02 -4.07
N GLU A 21 13.27 -12.81 -5.05
CA GLU A 21 14.00 -11.54 -5.22
C GLU A 21 13.09 -10.42 -5.77
N ILE A 22 12.22 -10.73 -6.74
CA ILE A 22 11.25 -9.79 -7.30
C ILE A 22 10.22 -9.32 -6.25
N PHE A 23 9.83 -10.21 -5.33
CA PHE A 23 8.83 -9.90 -4.31
C PHE A 23 9.42 -9.43 -2.97
N ARG A 24 10.68 -9.74 -2.64
CA ARG A 24 11.33 -9.37 -1.36
C ARG A 24 11.23 -7.89 -1.01
N ASP A 25 11.52 -7.00 -1.95
CA ASP A 25 11.49 -5.54 -1.72
C ASP A 25 10.07 -4.97 -1.61
N ARG A 26 9.05 -5.74 -2.05
CA ARG A 26 7.65 -5.34 -1.91
C ARG A 26 7.08 -5.69 -0.55
N ASP A 27 7.71 -6.60 0.18
CA ASP A 27 7.13 -7.18 1.38
C ASP A 27 7.25 -6.26 2.58
N LEU A 28 8.12 -5.25 2.55
CA LEU A 28 8.30 -4.31 3.66
C LEU A 28 8.36 -2.86 3.17
N LYS A 29 7.56 -2.00 3.80
CA LYS A 29 7.56 -0.56 3.59
C LYS A 29 7.73 0.20 4.88
N ARG A 30 8.19 1.44 4.80
CA ARG A 30 8.20 2.38 5.92
C ARG A 30 6.93 3.19 5.95
N CYS A 31 6.35 3.33 7.14
CA CYS A 31 5.16 4.15 7.34
C CYS A 31 5.52 5.62 7.20
N ALA A 32 4.80 6.36 6.35
CA ALA A 32 5.02 7.79 6.16
C ALA A 32 4.67 8.67 7.39
N VAL A 33 4.06 8.10 8.45
CA VAL A 33 3.70 8.82 9.68
C VAL A 33 4.71 8.57 10.79
N CYS A 34 5.01 7.30 11.09
CA CYS A 34 5.88 6.95 12.21
C CYS A 34 7.25 6.40 11.79
N GLY A 35 7.53 6.24 10.49
CA GLY A 35 8.78 5.66 9.97
C GLY A 35 8.94 4.15 10.17
N GLY A 36 8.07 3.52 10.96
CA GLY A 36 8.11 2.10 11.27
C GLY A 36 7.93 1.20 10.04
N VAL A 37 8.64 0.08 10.03
CA VAL A 37 8.56 -0.93 8.96
C VAL A 37 7.27 -1.75 9.13
N PHE A 38 6.57 -2.02 8.04
CA PHE A 38 5.35 -2.83 8.04
C PHE A 38 5.19 -3.60 6.73
N VAL A 39 4.46 -4.71 6.78
CA VAL A 39 4.09 -5.49 5.59
C VAL A 39 2.88 -4.83 4.90
N PRO A 40 3.01 -4.33 3.67
CA PRO A 40 1.92 -3.67 2.99
C PRO A 40 0.96 -4.68 2.36
N LYS A 41 -0.36 -4.51 2.58
CA LYS A 41 -1.38 -5.30 1.87
C LYS A 41 -1.44 -5.02 0.36
N SER A 42 -0.88 -3.89 -0.09
CA SER A 42 -0.82 -3.53 -1.51
C SER A 42 0.34 -2.58 -1.82
N ASN A 43 0.70 -2.51 -3.10
CA ASN A 43 1.68 -1.54 -3.61
C ASN A 43 1.30 -0.08 -3.35
N ARG A 44 0.01 0.24 -3.11
CA ARG A 44 -0.45 1.59 -2.79
C ARG A 44 -0.41 1.94 -1.30
N ALA A 45 -0.15 0.97 -0.41
CA ALA A 45 -0.10 1.22 1.02
C ALA A 45 1.05 2.17 1.38
N LYS A 46 0.72 3.21 2.18
CA LYS A 46 1.64 4.26 2.67
C LYS A 46 1.81 4.26 4.20
N TYR A 47 0.88 3.66 4.92
CA TYR A 47 0.81 3.73 6.38
C TYR A 47 0.77 2.33 6.99
N CYS A 48 1.44 2.14 8.13
CA CYS A 48 1.27 0.94 8.94
C CYS A 48 -0.18 0.86 9.47
N PRO A 49 -0.67 -0.33 9.87
CA PRO A 49 -2.07 -0.52 10.28
C PRO A 49 -2.53 0.47 11.37
N GLY A 50 -1.69 0.76 12.38
CA GLY A 50 -2.02 1.71 13.44
C GLY A 50 -2.14 3.15 12.95
N CYS A 51 -1.20 3.61 12.10
CA CYS A 51 -1.25 4.96 11.54
C CYS A 51 -2.35 5.11 10.48
N ALA A 52 -2.63 4.07 9.70
CA ALA A 52 -3.67 4.06 8.69
C ALA A 52 -5.03 4.40 9.28
N ALA A 53 -5.41 3.75 10.39
CA ALA A 53 -6.68 4.01 11.08
C ALA A 53 -6.80 5.47 11.54
N ARG A 54 -5.72 6.05 12.09
CA ARG A 54 -5.69 7.45 12.54
C ARG A 54 -5.86 8.43 11.39
N VAL A 55 -5.09 8.24 10.31
CA VAL A 55 -5.13 9.09 9.11
C VAL A 55 -6.49 9.00 8.43
N HIS A 56 -7.04 7.79 8.29
CA HIS A 56 -8.38 7.59 7.70
C HIS A 56 -9.47 8.32 8.48
N ARG A 57 -9.47 8.23 9.82
CA ARG A 57 -10.44 8.96 10.65
C ARG A 57 -10.32 10.47 10.43
N ARG A 58 -9.10 11.01 10.48
CA ARG A 58 -8.84 12.44 10.25
C ARG A 58 -9.34 12.90 8.87
N GLN A 59 -8.97 12.18 7.81
CA GLN A 59 -9.40 12.49 6.45
C GLN A 59 -10.92 12.43 6.29
N LYS A 60 -11.59 11.45 6.92
CA LYS A 60 -13.05 11.37 6.91
C LYS A 60 -13.68 12.61 7.55
N THR A 61 -13.20 13.00 8.74
CA THR A 61 -13.68 14.20 9.45
C THR A 61 -13.44 15.48 8.64
N GLU A 62 -12.25 15.64 8.07
CA GLU A 62 -11.90 16.81 7.24
C GLU A 62 -12.77 16.88 5.97
N SER A 63 -12.99 15.73 5.31
CA SER A 63 -13.86 15.65 4.13
C SER A 63 -15.31 15.98 4.47
N GLU A 64 -15.83 15.49 5.59
CA GLU A 64 -17.19 15.79 6.04
C GLU A 64 -17.35 17.28 6.40
N ARG A 65 -16.36 17.87 7.07
CA ARG A 65 -16.34 19.31 7.38
C ARG A 65 -16.38 20.14 6.10
N LYS A 66 -15.51 19.83 5.13
CA LYS A 66 -15.46 20.54 3.84
C LYS A 66 -16.78 20.43 3.08
N ARG A 67 -17.43 19.25 3.14
CA ARG A 67 -18.73 19.03 2.50
C ARG A 67 -19.82 19.90 3.14
N ARG A 68 -19.88 20.01 4.47
CA ARG A 68 -20.89 20.84 5.16
C ARG A 68 -20.69 22.33 4.87
N SER A 69 -19.45 22.82 4.96
CA SER A 69 -19.15 24.22 4.67
C SER A 69 -19.43 24.64 3.23
N ALA A 70 -19.45 23.69 2.28
CA ALA A 70 -19.78 23.96 0.88
C ALA A 70 -21.30 23.95 0.59
N VAL A 71 -22.13 23.50 1.53
CA VAL A 71 -23.60 23.49 1.39
C VAL A 71 -24.23 24.72 2.06
N ASP A 72 -23.57 25.27 3.09
CA ASP A 72 -24.00 26.50 3.79
C ASP A 72 -23.45 27.79 3.14
N SER A 73 -22.91 27.71 1.91
CA SER A 73 -22.45 28.87 1.10
C SER A 73 -23.33 29.06 -0.13
#